data_AF-A0A7U9X5A0-F1
#
_entry.id   AF-A0A7U9X5A0-F1
#
_cell.length_a   1.000
_cell.length_b   1.000
_cell.length_c   1.000
_cell.angle_alpha   90.00
_cell.angle_beta   90.00
_cell.angle_gamma   90.00
#
_symmetry.space_group_name_H-M   'P 1'
#
loop_
_entity.id
_entity.type
_entity.pdbx_description
1 polymer ?
#
loop_
_entity_poly.entity_id
_entity_poly.type
_entity_poly.pdbx_seq_one_letter_code
_entity_poly.pdbx_strand_id
1 'polypeptide(L)'
;MEDGITNAGELAALLATETIHMNQRAADETGETILLTLTNGQQYPFNDSVKTVALKTERNHLDYTVTAEVLEYSGGCVGDIEVTEKLANGFKIAHTGSAKEVKLKVFVKGGFY
;
A
#
# COMPACT_ATOMS: atom_id res chain seq x y z
N MET A 1 -9.06 15.94 -47.42
CA MET A 1 -8.77 14.53 -47.04
C MET A 1 -8.17 14.47 -45.64
N GLU A 2 -7.68 15.60 -45.12
CA GLU A 2 -7.12 15.76 -43.78
C GLU A 2 -8.15 15.56 -42.64
N ASP A 3 -9.40 16.04 -42.80
CA ASP A 3 -10.40 16.05 -41.71
C ASP A 3 -10.70 14.65 -41.13
N GLY A 4 -10.79 13.63 -42.00
CA GLY A 4 -11.00 12.24 -41.58
C GLY A 4 -9.78 11.61 -40.90
N ILE A 5 -8.56 12.04 -41.23
CA ILE A 5 -7.32 11.55 -40.61
C ILE A 5 -7.12 12.24 -39.25
N THR A 6 -7.43 13.52 -39.15
CA THR A 6 -7.40 14.27 -37.89
C THR A 6 -8.42 13.71 -36.91
N ASN A 7 -9.67 13.52 -37.32
CA ASN A 7 -10.72 12.94 -36.47
C ASN A 7 -10.40 11.49 -36.03
N ALA A 8 -9.81 10.67 -36.91
CA ALA A 8 -9.37 9.32 -36.55
C ALA A 8 -8.19 9.33 -35.56
N GLY A 9 -7.25 10.27 -35.71
CA GLY A 9 -6.13 10.47 -34.78
C GLY A 9 -6.58 10.95 -33.41
N GLU A 10 -7.51 11.91 -33.35
CA GLU A 10 -8.08 12.41 -32.10
C GLU A 10 -8.90 11.33 -31.37
N LEU A 11 -9.69 10.54 -32.10
CA LEU A 11 -10.40 9.39 -31.54
C LEU A 11 -9.42 8.35 -30.97
N ALA A 12 -8.32 8.07 -31.66
CA ALA A 12 -7.30 7.14 -31.18
C ALA A 12 -6.60 7.64 -29.91
N ALA A 13 -6.29 8.94 -29.83
CA ALA A 13 -5.68 9.56 -28.64
C ALA A 13 -6.63 9.55 -27.44
N LEU A 14 -7.93 9.79 -27.66
CA LEU A 14 -8.95 9.70 -26.62
C LEU A 14 -9.06 8.27 -26.08
N LEU A 15 -9.16 7.28 -26.99
CA LEU A 15 -9.25 5.86 -26.60
C LEU A 15 -8.02 5.39 -25.82
N ALA A 16 -6.82 5.85 -26.21
CA ALA A 16 -5.59 5.57 -25.49
C ALA A 16 -5.64 6.15 -24.07
N THR A 17 -6.12 7.38 -23.92
CA THR A 17 -6.28 8.03 -22.60
C THR A 17 -7.31 7.31 -21.73
N GLU A 18 -8.46 6.93 -22.29
CA GLU A 18 -9.47 6.14 -21.59
C GLU A 18 -8.93 4.79 -21.13
N THR A 19 -8.15 4.12 -21.99
CA THR A 19 -7.50 2.84 -21.66
C THR A 19 -6.51 3.00 -20.50
N ILE A 20 -5.74 4.09 -20.47
CA ILE A 20 -4.83 4.40 -19.35
C ILE A 20 -5.63 4.59 -18.05
N HIS A 21 -6.72 5.36 -18.09
CA HIS A 21 -7.57 5.58 -16.92
C HIS A 21 -8.25 4.28 -16.45
N MET A 22 -8.70 3.44 -17.38
CA MET A 22 -9.27 2.12 -17.04
C MET A 22 -8.25 1.23 -16.34
N ASN A 23 -7.02 1.17 -16.86
CA ASN A 23 -5.95 0.39 -16.25
C ASN A 23 -5.59 0.92 -14.84
N GLN A 24 -5.52 2.24 -14.66
CA GLN A 24 -5.28 2.84 -13.34
C GLN A 24 -6.39 2.49 -12.33
N ARG A 25 -7.66 2.54 -12.75
CA ARG A 25 -8.79 2.13 -11.91
C ARG A 25 -8.75 0.65 -11.53
N ALA A 26 -8.40 -0.22 -12.47
CA ALA A 26 -8.27 -1.64 -12.22
C ALA A 26 -7.11 -1.96 -11.24
N ALA A 27 -5.98 -1.26 -11.37
CA ALA A 27 -4.86 -1.37 -10.44
C ALA A 27 -5.24 -0.88 -9.03
N ASP A 28 -6.01 0.21 -8.95
CA ASP A 28 -6.53 0.74 -7.70
C ASP A 28 -7.45 -0.26 -6.99
N GLU A 29 -8.34 -0.93 -7.74
CA GLU A 29 -9.25 -1.93 -7.20
C GLU A 29 -8.52 -3.19 -6.70
N THR A 30 -7.54 -3.66 -7.46
CA THR A 30 -6.77 -4.88 -7.14
C THR A 30 -5.99 -4.71 -5.85
N GLY A 31 -5.41 -3.52 -5.62
CA GLY A 31 -4.55 -3.24 -4.48
C GLY A 31 -3.35 -4.19 -4.40
N GLU A 32 -2.65 -4.16 -3.28
CA GLU A 32 -1.51 -5.03 -3.00
C GLU A 32 -1.64 -5.64 -1.61
N THR A 33 -1.33 -6.93 -1.48
CA THR A 33 -1.25 -7.61 -0.18
C THR A 33 0.19 -7.93 0.16
N ILE A 34 0.62 -7.53 1.36
CA ILE A 34 1.98 -7.73 1.88
C ILE A 34 1.87 -8.54 3.17
N LEU A 35 2.51 -9.70 3.19
CA LEU A 35 2.68 -10.49 4.42
C LEU A 35 3.99 -10.10 5.07
N LEU A 36 3.94 -9.71 6.34
CA LEU A 36 5.13 -9.31 7.08
C LEU A 36 5.05 -9.72 8.54
N THR A 37 6.21 -10.00 9.13
CA THR A 37 6.37 -10.20 10.56
C THR A 37 7.06 -8.98 11.17
N LEU A 38 6.48 -8.46 12.25
CA LEU A 38 7.08 -7.49 13.16
C LEU A 38 7.68 -8.23 14.35
N THR A 39 8.85 -7.79 14.80
CA THR A 39 9.57 -8.40 15.91
C THR A 39 9.96 -7.32 16.91
N ASN A 40 9.70 -7.55 18.19
CA ASN A 40 10.04 -6.64 19.28
C ASN A 40 11.09 -7.28 20.18
N GLY A 41 12.25 -6.64 20.33
CA GLY A 41 13.31 -7.08 21.23
C GLY A 41 13.19 -6.55 22.66
N GLN A 42 12.39 -5.51 22.88
CA GLN A 42 12.28 -4.84 24.16
C GLN A 42 11.11 -5.28 25.04
N GLN A 43 11.22 -5.00 26.33
CA GLN A 43 10.17 -5.30 27.30
C GLN A 43 9.28 -4.08 27.54
N TYR A 44 7.99 -4.35 27.76
CA TYR A 44 6.99 -3.34 28.11
C TYR A 44 7.51 -2.34 29.17
N PRO A 45 7.32 -1.02 28.99
CA PRO A 45 6.52 -0.36 27.95
C PRO A 45 7.30 -0.02 26.66
N PHE A 46 8.53 -0.48 26.51
CA PHE A 46 9.35 -0.19 25.34
C PHE A 46 9.05 -1.15 24.19
N ASN A 47 9.07 -0.60 22.96
CA ASN A 47 8.83 -1.34 21.74
C ASN A 47 9.77 -0.87 20.62
N ASP A 48 10.41 -1.80 19.92
CA ASP A 48 11.29 -1.56 18.77
C ASP A 48 10.81 -2.22 17.47
N SER A 49 9.52 -2.60 17.41
CA SER A 49 8.90 -3.37 16.33
C SER A 49 8.76 -2.63 14.99
N VAL A 50 9.22 -1.38 14.91
CA VAL A 50 9.09 -0.54 13.72
C VAL A 50 9.77 -1.18 12.52
N LYS A 51 9.02 -1.33 11.43
CA LYS A 51 9.51 -1.92 10.19
C LYS A 51 9.16 -1.03 9.01
N THR A 52 10.15 -0.76 8.18
CA THR A 52 9.96 -0.09 6.90
C THR A 52 9.49 -1.11 5.86
N VAL A 53 8.41 -0.79 5.16
CA VAL A 53 7.80 -1.61 4.12
C VAL A 53 7.84 -0.84 2.81
N ALA A 54 8.45 -1.44 1.78
CA ALA A 54 8.39 -0.94 0.42
C ALA A 54 7.19 -1.56 -0.30
N LEU A 55 6.46 -0.75 -1.07
CA LEU A 55 5.41 -1.22 -1.96
C LEU A 55 6.05 -1.94 -3.16
N LYS A 56 5.49 -3.05 -3.62
CA LYS A 56 5.98 -3.70 -4.87
C LYS A 56 5.52 -2.93 -6.09
N THR A 57 4.29 -2.40 -6.03
CA THR A 57 3.70 -1.62 -7.10
C THR A 57 3.92 -0.14 -6.83
N GLU A 58 4.67 0.53 -7.72
CA GLU A 58 4.92 1.96 -7.62
C GLU A 58 3.60 2.75 -7.65
N ARG A 59 3.47 3.71 -6.74
CA ARG A 59 2.35 4.65 -6.65
C ARG A 59 2.85 6.04 -7.04
N ASN A 60 2.01 6.78 -7.73
CA ASN A 60 2.31 8.15 -8.15
C ASN A 60 1.98 9.17 -7.04
N HIS A 61 1.09 8.80 -6.12
CA HIS A 61 0.51 9.69 -5.12
C HIS A 61 0.50 9.05 -3.72
N LEU A 62 0.43 9.88 -2.67
CA LEU A 62 0.45 9.46 -1.26
C LEU A 62 -0.92 9.01 -0.72
N ASP A 63 -1.95 9.15 -1.55
CA ASP A 63 -3.37 8.95 -1.26
C ASP A 63 -3.77 7.46 -1.23
N TYR A 64 -2.82 6.57 -0.93
CA TYR A 64 -3.10 5.16 -0.70
C TYR A 64 -3.50 4.89 0.75
N THR A 65 -4.44 3.98 0.96
CA THR A 65 -4.84 3.46 2.27
C THR A 65 -4.04 2.21 2.60
N VAL A 66 -3.58 2.10 3.85
CA VAL A 66 -2.90 0.91 4.38
C VAL A 66 -3.77 0.35 5.49
N THR A 67 -4.25 -0.88 5.31
CA THR A 67 -5.04 -1.60 6.31
C THR A 67 -4.25 -2.83 6.75
N ALA A 68 -4.05 -3.02 8.05
CA ALA A 68 -3.32 -4.16 8.58
C ALA A 68 -4.26 -5.08 9.37
N GLU A 69 -4.18 -6.37 9.08
CA GLU A 69 -4.88 -7.43 9.81
C GLU A 69 -3.84 -8.30 10.54
N VAL A 70 -4.08 -8.55 11.83
CA VAL A 70 -3.22 -9.42 12.63
C VAL A 70 -3.61 -10.87 12.37
N LEU A 71 -2.69 -11.66 11.82
CA LEU A 71 -2.89 -13.09 11.58
C LEU A 71 -2.54 -13.91 12.82
N GLU A 72 -1.34 -13.69 13.36
CA GLU A 72 -0.81 -14.44 14.50
C GLU A 72 0.09 -13.52 15.33
N TYR A 73 0.17 -13.76 16.64
CA TYR A 73 1.12 -13.07 17.51
C TYR A 73 1.60 -13.97 18.64
N SER A 74 2.73 -13.64 19.24
CA SER A 74 3.33 -14.41 20.33
C SER A 74 4.11 -13.53 21.29
N GLY A 75 4.24 -14.00 22.54
CA GLY A 75 5.13 -13.39 23.53
C GLY A 75 4.64 -12.08 24.16
N GLY A 76 3.34 -11.78 24.11
CA GLY A 76 2.76 -10.59 24.74
C GLY A 76 1.45 -10.15 24.08
N CYS A 77 1.08 -8.89 24.29
CA CYS A 77 -0.08 -8.26 23.66
C CYS A 77 0.35 -7.46 22.43
N VAL A 78 -0.42 -7.50 21.35
CA VAL A 78 -0.10 -6.73 20.13
C VAL A 78 -0.32 -5.23 20.34
N GLY A 79 -1.37 -4.85 21.08
CA GLY A 79 -1.82 -3.45 21.13
C GLY A 79 -2.44 -3.04 19.80
N ASP A 80 -2.23 -1.80 19.41
CA ASP A 80 -2.66 -1.22 18.15
C ASP A 80 -1.57 -1.35 17.08
N ILE A 81 -1.98 -1.42 15.82
CA ILE A 81 -1.07 -1.37 14.68
C ILE A 81 -1.04 0.06 14.14
N GLU A 82 0.14 0.68 14.18
CA GLU A 82 0.34 2.04 13.73
C GLU A 82 1.11 2.06 12.41
N VAL A 83 0.55 2.75 11.42
CA VAL A 83 1.22 3.06 10.16
C VAL A 83 1.70 4.50 10.23
N THR A 84 3.01 4.70 10.09
CA THR A 84 3.68 6.00 10.20
C THR A 84 4.56 6.25 8.98
N GLU A 85 5.00 7.50 8.80
CA GLU A 85 5.93 7.90 7.72
C GLU A 85 5.54 7.36 6.34
N LYS A 86 4.32 7.65 5.88
CA LYS A 86 3.88 7.33 4.53
C LYS A 86 4.69 8.13 3.51
N LEU A 87 5.34 7.41 2.61
CA LEU A 87 6.09 7.87 1.45
C LEU A 87 5.40 7.36 0.18
N ALA A 88 5.74 7.91 -1.00
CA ALA A 88 5.09 7.53 -2.25
C ALA A 88 5.11 6.02 -2.50
N ASN A 89 6.21 5.34 -2.15
CA ASN A 89 6.42 3.91 -2.39
C ASN A 89 6.76 3.10 -1.13
N GLY A 90 6.36 3.59 0.04
CA GLY A 90 6.61 2.85 1.28
C GLY A 90 6.06 3.54 2.51
N PHE A 91 6.04 2.81 3.60
CA PHE A 91 5.58 3.31 4.89
C PHE A 91 6.30 2.57 6.02
N LYS A 92 6.21 3.08 7.23
CA LYS A 92 6.60 2.37 8.44
C LYS A 92 5.37 1.78 9.11
N ILE A 93 5.51 0.60 9.67
CA ILE A 93 4.47 -0.06 10.43
C ILE A 93 5.07 -0.61 11.73
N ALA A 94 4.36 -0.44 12.84
CA ALA A 94 4.76 -0.88 14.16
C ALA A 94 3.52 -1.35 14.94
N HIS A 95 3.73 -2.07 16.04
CA HIS A 95 2.69 -2.36 17.01
C HIS A 95 3.00 -1.68 18.35
N THR A 96 1.98 -1.28 19.11
CA THR A 96 2.17 -0.53 20.37
C THR A 96 2.35 -1.43 21.61
N GLY A 97 2.02 -2.71 21.48
CA GLY A 97 2.08 -3.66 22.58
C GLY A 97 3.44 -4.30 22.81
N SER A 98 3.47 -5.31 23.69
CA SER A 98 4.66 -6.04 24.12
C SER A 98 4.92 -7.35 23.39
N ALA A 99 4.06 -7.71 22.42
CA ALA A 99 4.21 -8.94 21.64
C ALA A 99 5.62 -9.04 21.04
N LYS A 100 6.25 -10.20 21.18
CA LYS A 100 7.60 -10.46 20.67
C LYS A 100 7.61 -10.60 19.16
N GLU A 101 6.56 -11.22 18.62
CA GLU A 101 6.39 -11.44 17.18
C GLU A 101 4.92 -11.24 16.81
N VAL A 102 4.68 -10.50 15.72
CA VAL A 102 3.33 -10.24 15.18
C VAL A 102 3.36 -10.43 13.67
N LYS A 103 2.62 -11.41 13.16
CA LYS A 103 2.41 -11.62 11.74
C LYS A 103 1.22 -10.81 11.27
N LEU A 104 1.45 -9.94 10.30
CA LEU A 104 0.47 -9.04 9.73
C LEU A 104 0.23 -9.36 8.26
N LYS A 105 -1.03 -9.27 7.86
CA LYS A 105 -1.46 -9.16 6.48
C LYS A 105 -1.84 -7.72 6.21
N VAL A 106 -1.02 -7.02 5.44
CA VAL A 106 -1.22 -5.61 5.12
C VAL A 106 -1.78 -5.48 3.72
N PHE A 107 -2.87 -4.74 3.58
CA PHE A 107 -3.53 -4.43 2.33
C PHE A 107 -3.32 -2.97 1.98
N VAL A 108 -2.85 -2.70 0.76
CA VAL A 108 -2.55 -1.36 0.27
C VAL A 108 -3.37 -1.06 -0.98
N LYS A 109 -4.25 -0.06 -0.90
CA LYS A 109 -5.17 0.35 -1.98
C LYS A 109 -5.05 1.85 -2.25
N GLY A 110 -5.20 2.37 -3.47
CA GLY A 110 -5.13 3.83 -3.71
C GLY A 110 -3.79 4.33 -4.29
N GLY A 111 -3.68 5.62 -4.65
CA GLY A 111 -2.39 6.25 -5.00
C GLY A 111 -1.91 6.09 -6.45
N PHE A 112 -2.79 5.62 -7.35
CA PHE A 112 -2.51 5.58 -8.80
C PHE A 112 -2.99 6.82 -9.56
N TYR A 113 -3.85 7.64 -8.94
CA TYR A 113 -4.44 8.86 -9.48
C TYR A 113 -3.98 10.08 -8.70
#